data_AF-A0A7C4S8F0-F1
#
_entry.id   AF-A0A7C4S8F0-F1
#
_cell.length_a   1.000
_cell.length_b   1.000
_cell.length_c   1.000
_cell.angle_alpha   90.00
_cell.angle_beta   90.00
_cell.angle_gamma   90.00
#
_symmetry.space_group_name_H-M   'P 1'
#
loop_
_entity.id
_entity.type
_entity.pdbx_description
1 polymer ?
#
loop_
_entity_poly.entity_id
_entity_poly.type
_entity_poly.pdbx_seq_one_letter_code
_entity_poly.pdbx_strand_id
1 'polypeptide(L)'
;MSEIPNIQDEKAEIPIPIKMVGFKNIRMLAGRIFLNGLEIIIVPRFDVYVDLPVDRRAIHTSRLYHAIMEVMKDYSGKVVKLEEMGRRIAEELLKDNPHSSKAYVNIDSNAYYRAESPVTRSISYEPFNLFVRIRAANNSDRIEMLQSIGVETYGLTACPCAREVVKTLYHGLEATHMQRARARVFIQSSNNLEIDIIELLNIVKSSFSSPLYSYLKRVDEAKVVVDSLESTRFVEDTLREIVKKIIERWSNLPDNSRIYAYVESIESIHPQNIAACIDIDVGRARLLLKR
;
A
#
# COMPACT_ATOMS: atom_id res chain seq x y z
N MET A 1 2.89 -51.59 2.62
CA MET A 1 2.43 -50.35 1.94
C MET A 1 3.59 -49.89 1.07
N SER A 2 3.35 -49.66 -0.22
CA SER A 2 4.36 -49.10 -1.14
C SER A 2 4.76 -47.70 -0.67
N GLU A 3 6.04 -47.38 -0.76
CA GLU A 3 6.57 -46.05 -0.47
C GLU A 3 5.90 -45.00 -1.39
N ILE A 4 5.46 -43.88 -0.81
CA ILE A 4 4.87 -42.78 -1.56
C ILE A 4 6.03 -42.01 -2.22
N PRO A 5 6.06 -41.87 -3.56
CA PRO A 5 7.15 -41.19 -4.24
C PRO A 5 7.16 -39.69 -3.88
N ASN A 6 8.36 -39.15 -3.63
CA ASN A 6 8.60 -37.74 -3.30
C ASN A 6 9.23 -37.02 -4.49
N ILE A 7 8.41 -36.75 -5.51
CA ILE A 7 8.81 -36.17 -6.79
C ILE A 7 9.35 -34.74 -6.63
N GLN A 8 8.91 -34.03 -5.58
CA GLN A 8 9.32 -32.66 -5.31
C GLN A 8 10.81 -32.53 -4.97
N ASP A 9 11.37 -33.55 -4.31
CA ASP A 9 12.76 -33.59 -3.87
C ASP A 9 13.72 -34.09 -4.95
N GLU A 10 13.22 -34.54 -6.10
CA GLU A 10 14.03 -34.91 -7.25
C GLU A 10 14.75 -33.69 -7.83
N LYS A 11 15.87 -33.93 -8.53
CA LYS A 11 16.55 -32.87 -9.29
C LYS A 11 15.70 -32.45 -10.49
N ALA A 12 15.65 -31.15 -10.75
CA ALA A 12 15.05 -30.65 -11.98
C ALA A 12 15.85 -31.12 -13.22
N GLU A 13 15.14 -31.54 -14.26
CA GLU A 13 15.76 -31.86 -15.57
C GLU A 13 16.44 -30.62 -16.17
N ILE A 14 15.85 -29.45 -15.96
CA ILE A 14 16.39 -28.15 -16.36
C ILE A 14 16.83 -27.43 -15.06
N PRO A 15 18.16 -27.33 -14.80
CA PRO A 15 18.70 -26.85 -13.53
C PRO A 15 18.68 -25.30 -13.44
N ILE A 16 17.50 -24.70 -13.52
CA ILE A 16 17.29 -23.24 -13.39
C ILE A 16 16.56 -22.96 -12.08
N PRO A 17 17.07 -22.06 -11.21
CA PRO A 17 16.40 -21.73 -9.96
C PRO A 17 15.14 -20.89 -10.23
N ILE A 18 14.10 -21.08 -9.42
CA ILE A 18 12.88 -20.29 -9.51
C ILE A 18 12.90 -19.22 -8.43
N LYS A 19 12.82 -17.95 -8.86
CA LYS A 19 12.84 -16.81 -7.95
C LYS A 19 11.66 -16.79 -6.97
N MET A 20 10.49 -17.24 -7.42
CA MET A 20 9.25 -17.13 -6.68
C MET A 20 8.22 -18.16 -7.16
N VAL A 21 7.77 -19.04 -6.26
CA VAL A 21 6.72 -20.04 -6.51
C VAL A 21 5.88 -20.21 -5.25
N GLY A 22 4.57 -20.36 -5.39
CA GLY A 22 3.65 -20.47 -4.26
C GLY A 22 2.20 -20.22 -4.62
N PHE A 23 1.42 -19.71 -3.67
CA PHE A 23 0.00 -19.47 -3.82
C PHE A 23 -0.32 -18.00 -4.10
N LYS A 24 -1.33 -17.80 -4.95
CA LYS A 24 -1.87 -16.49 -5.28
C LYS A 24 -3.36 -16.46 -4.96
N ASN A 25 -3.85 -15.31 -4.52
CA ASN A 25 -5.27 -15.04 -4.28
C ASN A 25 -5.92 -15.96 -3.24
N ILE A 26 -5.20 -16.29 -2.17
CA ILE A 26 -5.79 -16.95 -1.01
C ILE A 26 -6.67 -15.93 -0.30
N ARG A 27 -7.97 -16.22 -0.14
CA ARG A 27 -8.87 -15.40 0.66
C ARG A 27 -8.96 -16.00 2.05
N MET A 28 -8.76 -15.16 3.07
CA MET A 28 -8.96 -15.56 4.45
C MET A 28 -10.39 -15.32 4.92
N LEU A 29 -10.73 -15.98 6.03
CA LEU A 29 -11.89 -15.61 6.83
C LEU A 29 -11.80 -14.14 7.26
N ALA A 30 -12.96 -13.54 7.48
CA ALA A 30 -13.11 -12.18 7.98
C ALA A 30 -12.20 -11.91 9.20
N GLY A 31 -11.25 -10.99 9.05
CA GLY A 31 -10.36 -10.52 10.11
C GLY A 31 -10.89 -9.22 10.71
N ARG A 32 -10.73 -9.04 12.02
CA ARG A 32 -11.05 -7.77 12.69
C ARG A 32 -9.78 -6.92 12.73
N ILE A 33 -9.88 -5.64 12.37
CA ILE A 33 -8.80 -4.67 12.54
C ILE A 33 -9.34 -3.42 13.23
N PHE A 34 -8.47 -2.70 13.93
CA PHE A 34 -8.84 -1.44 14.56
C PHE A 34 -8.31 -0.28 13.73
N LEU A 35 -9.20 0.56 13.23
CA LEU A 35 -8.87 1.73 12.41
C LEU A 35 -9.63 2.95 12.92
N ASN A 36 -8.90 4.02 13.26
CA ASN A 36 -9.47 5.30 13.66
C ASN A 36 -10.55 5.20 14.75
N GLY A 37 -10.32 4.38 15.78
CA GLY A 37 -11.26 4.20 16.88
C GLY A 37 -12.37 3.17 16.61
N LEU A 38 -12.41 2.54 15.43
CA LEU A 38 -13.45 1.60 15.02
C LEU A 38 -12.87 0.21 14.78
N GLU A 39 -13.53 -0.81 15.34
CA GLU A 39 -13.32 -2.20 14.94
C GLU A 39 -14.07 -2.44 13.63
N ILE A 40 -13.32 -2.75 12.57
CA ILE A 40 -13.89 -3.10 11.26
C ILE A 40 -13.53 -4.52 10.87
N ILE A 41 -14.41 -5.12 10.09
CA ILE A 41 -14.20 -6.44 9.49
C ILE A 41 -13.65 -6.25 8.10
N ILE A 42 -12.52 -6.87 7.82
CA ILE A 42 -11.90 -6.93 6.51
C ILE A 42 -11.81 -8.37 6.01
N VAL A 43 -11.72 -8.54 4.69
CA VAL A 43 -11.45 -9.83 4.06
C VAL A 43 -10.12 -9.71 3.33
N PRO A 44 -8.99 -10.04 3.99
CA PRO A 44 -7.68 -9.91 3.37
C PRO A 44 -7.43 -11.01 2.34
N ARG A 45 -6.72 -10.63 1.27
CA ARG A 45 -6.19 -11.51 0.24
C ARG A 45 -4.69 -11.67 0.43
N PHE A 46 -4.21 -12.89 0.36
CA PHE A 46 -2.81 -13.25 0.52
C PHE A 46 -2.26 -13.82 -0.77
N ASP A 47 -1.06 -13.37 -1.12
CA ASP A 47 -0.17 -14.10 -2.00
C ASP A 47 1.07 -14.48 -1.20
N VAL A 48 1.45 -15.75 -1.23
CA VAL A 48 2.63 -16.26 -0.53
C VAL A 48 3.53 -17.03 -1.47
N TYR A 49 4.82 -16.82 -1.35
CA TYR A 49 5.80 -17.46 -2.21
C TYR A 49 7.10 -17.73 -1.49
N VAL A 50 7.85 -18.70 -2.00
CA VAL A 50 9.25 -18.96 -1.65
C VAL A 50 10.09 -19.08 -2.92
N ASP A 51 11.41 -18.98 -2.81
CA ASP A 51 12.33 -19.35 -3.88
C ASP A 51 12.54 -20.88 -3.94
N LEU A 52 12.93 -21.39 -5.11
CA LEU A 52 13.25 -22.79 -5.33
C LEU A 52 14.69 -22.91 -5.85
N PRO A 53 15.58 -23.63 -5.15
CA PRO A 53 16.93 -23.87 -5.61
C PRO A 53 17.00 -24.83 -6.81
N VAL A 54 18.16 -24.88 -7.46
CA VAL A 54 18.42 -25.66 -8.68
C VAL A 54 18.33 -27.17 -8.47
N ASP A 55 18.64 -27.64 -7.26
CA ASP A 55 18.73 -29.06 -6.91
C ASP A 55 17.37 -29.71 -6.67
N ARG A 56 16.27 -28.96 -6.85
CA ARG A 56 14.92 -29.44 -6.61
C ARG A 56 13.98 -29.17 -7.78
N ARG A 57 13.05 -30.10 -7.98
CA ARG A 57 12.05 -30.04 -9.04
C ARG A 57 10.85 -29.18 -8.66
N ALA A 58 10.42 -29.22 -7.40
CA ALA A 58 9.25 -28.46 -6.96
C ALA A 58 9.27 -28.14 -5.45
N ILE A 59 8.39 -27.21 -5.04
CA ILE A 59 8.10 -26.94 -3.62
C ILE A 59 7.12 -27.95 -3.04
N HIS A 60 7.14 -28.08 -1.71
CA HIS A 60 6.11 -28.79 -0.95
C HIS A 60 4.93 -27.84 -0.68
N THR A 61 3.94 -27.82 -1.57
CA THR A 61 2.80 -26.89 -1.51
C THR A 61 2.00 -26.99 -0.20
N SER A 62 1.90 -28.19 0.40
CA SER A 62 1.24 -28.39 1.70
C SER A 62 1.92 -27.61 2.83
N ARG A 63 3.24 -27.42 2.78
CA ARG A 63 4.01 -26.67 3.78
C ARG A 63 3.71 -25.18 3.71
N LEU A 64 3.49 -24.64 2.53
CA LEU A 64 3.04 -23.25 2.39
C LEU A 64 1.69 -23.06 3.06
N TYR A 65 0.73 -23.96 2.82
CA TYR A 65 -0.59 -23.85 3.42
C TYR A 65 -0.54 -24.03 4.95
N HIS A 66 0.30 -24.94 5.44
CA HIS A 66 0.55 -25.15 6.85
C HIS A 66 1.08 -23.88 7.54
N ALA A 67 2.13 -23.25 7.00
CA ALA A 67 2.71 -22.03 7.56
C ALA A 67 1.68 -20.90 7.69
N ILE A 68 0.81 -20.71 6.68
CA ILE A 68 -0.26 -19.72 6.77
C ILE A 68 -1.24 -20.12 7.89
N MET A 69 -1.68 -21.37 7.92
CA MET A 69 -2.70 -21.83 8.87
C MET A 69 -2.23 -21.79 10.31
N GLU A 70 -0.96 -22.08 10.56
CA GLU A 70 -0.37 -22.00 11.89
C GLU A 70 -0.45 -20.58 12.44
N VAL A 71 -0.12 -19.57 11.63
CA VAL A 71 -0.25 -18.17 12.02
C VAL A 71 -1.72 -17.76 12.17
N MET A 72 -2.60 -18.19 11.26
CA MET A 72 -4.02 -17.81 11.31
C MET A 72 -4.73 -18.25 12.59
N LYS A 73 -4.37 -19.41 13.17
CA LYS A 73 -4.98 -19.93 14.41
C LYS A 73 -4.93 -18.90 15.54
N ASP A 74 -3.82 -18.17 15.65
CA ASP A 74 -3.61 -17.20 16.71
C ASP A 74 -4.46 -15.94 16.57
N TYR A 75 -4.88 -15.62 15.35
CA TYR A 75 -5.62 -14.40 14.99
C TYR A 75 -7.11 -14.64 14.77
N SER A 76 -7.57 -15.89 14.78
CA SER A 76 -8.99 -16.23 14.58
C SER A 76 -9.87 -15.52 15.62
N GLY A 77 -10.78 -14.66 15.14
CA GLY A 77 -11.71 -13.90 15.98
C GLY A 77 -11.08 -12.74 16.76
N LYS A 78 -9.79 -12.43 16.58
CA LYS A 78 -9.08 -11.35 17.28
C LYS A 78 -8.84 -10.15 16.36
N VAL A 79 -8.52 -9.01 16.97
CA VAL A 79 -8.01 -7.83 16.27
C VAL A 79 -6.58 -8.12 15.80
N VAL A 80 -6.32 -7.93 14.51
CA VAL A 80 -5.06 -8.30 13.85
C VAL A 80 -4.28 -7.06 13.43
N LYS A 81 -2.96 -7.08 13.66
CA LYS A 81 -2.02 -6.21 12.93
C LYS A 81 -1.52 -6.98 11.71
N LEU A 82 -1.90 -6.54 10.52
CA LEU A 82 -1.60 -7.27 9.29
C LEU A 82 -0.09 -7.34 9.01
N GLU A 83 0.65 -6.35 9.49
CA GLU A 83 2.11 -6.31 9.45
C GLU A 83 2.72 -7.48 10.21
N GLU A 84 2.26 -7.67 11.44
CA GLU A 84 2.73 -8.73 12.32
C GLU A 84 2.36 -10.10 11.76
N MET A 85 1.11 -10.27 11.30
CA MET A 85 0.66 -11.49 10.63
C MET A 85 1.54 -11.81 9.42
N GLY A 86 1.81 -10.83 8.55
CA GLY A 86 2.65 -11.03 7.38
C GLY A 86 4.08 -11.45 7.73
N ARG A 87 4.66 -10.85 8.78
CA ARG A 87 6.00 -11.20 9.26
C ARG A 87 6.06 -12.62 9.78
N ARG A 88 5.10 -13.01 10.63
CA ARG A 88 5.01 -14.37 11.18
C ARG A 88 4.79 -15.41 10.09
N ILE A 89 3.97 -15.12 9.07
CA ILE A 89 3.80 -16.02 7.92
C ILE A 89 5.14 -16.17 7.18
N ALA A 90 5.89 -15.10 6.98
CA ALA A 90 7.19 -15.18 6.31
C ALA A 90 8.23 -16.00 7.10
N GLU A 91 8.22 -15.90 8.44
CA GLU A 91 9.07 -16.71 9.32
C GLU A 91 8.70 -18.20 9.26
N GLU A 92 7.42 -18.53 9.42
CA GLU A 92 6.95 -19.91 9.33
C GLU A 92 7.16 -20.50 7.93
N LEU A 93 7.06 -19.70 6.87
CA LEU A 93 7.39 -20.15 5.51
C LEU A 93 8.85 -20.58 5.38
N LEU A 94 9.80 -19.80 5.89
CA LEU A 94 11.23 -20.17 5.84
C LEU A 94 11.54 -21.38 6.74
N LYS A 95 10.88 -21.48 7.89
CA LYS A 95 11.02 -22.60 8.82
C LYS A 95 10.49 -23.92 8.23
N ASP A 96 9.32 -23.91 7.61
CA ASP A 96 8.73 -25.09 7.00
C ASP A 96 9.39 -25.48 5.67
N ASN A 97 10.09 -24.54 5.02
CA ASN A 97 10.77 -24.74 3.74
C ASN A 97 12.28 -24.48 3.86
N PRO A 98 13.05 -25.38 4.53
CA PRO A 98 14.47 -25.16 4.83
C PRO A 98 15.38 -25.08 3.60
N HIS A 99 14.90 -25.47 2.42
CA HIS A 99 15.62 -25.39 1.15
C HIS A 99 15.44 -24.05 0.44
N SER A 100 14.47 -23.25 0.90
CA SER A 100 14.22 -21.90 0.39
C SER A 100 15.00 -20.90 1.22
N SER A 101 15.65 -19.95 0.54
CA SER A 101 16.39 -18.87 1.18
C SER A 101 15.55 -17.61 1.37
N LYS A 102 14.42 -17.49 0.66
CA LYS A 102 13.59 -16.29 0.62
C LYS A 102 12.11 -16.63 0.69
N ALA A 103 11.37 -15.81 1.42
CA ALA A 103 9.92 -15.85 1.47
C ALA A 103 9.32 -14.49 1.15
N TYR A 104 8.16 -14.50 0.49
CA TYR A 104 7.43 -13.31 0.06
C TYR A 104 5.99 -13.45 0.51
N VAL A 105 5.49 -12.46 1.23
CA VAL A 105 4.09 -12.40 1.68
C VAL A 105 3.50 -11.06 1.26
N ASN A 106 2.42 -11.11 0.48
CA ASN A 106 1.65 -9.94 0.10
C ASN A 106 0.26 -10.05 0.69
N ILE A 107 -0.17 -9.04 1.45
CA ILE A 107 -1.50 -8.94 2.01
C ILE A 107 -2.17 -7.69 1.43
N ASP A 108 -3.35 -7.88 0.86
CA ASP A 108 -4.18 -6.81 0.30
C ASP A 108 -5.53 -6.82 0.98
N SER A 109 -6.05 -5.65 1.33
CA SER A 109 -7.45 -5.57 1.74
C SER A 109 -8.09 -4.25 1.37
N ASN A 110 -9.40 -4.30 1.20
CA ASN A 110 -10.25 -3.11 1.13
C ASN A 110 -10.71 -2.81 2.55
N ALA A 111 -10.64 -1.56 2.94
CA ALA A 111 -11.13 -1.08 4.22
C ALA A 111 -11.92 0.21 4.02
N TYR A 112 -12.60 0.60 5.09
CA TYR A 112 -13.33 1.86 5.16
C TYR A 112 -12.82 2.62 6.37
N TYR A 113 -12.72 3.93 6.25
CA TYR A 113 -12.46 4.79 7.40
C TYR A 113 -13.58 5.81 7.55
N ARG A 114 -13.87 6.18 8.80
CA ARG A 114 -14.85 7.22 9.12
C ARG A 114 -14.29 8.59 8.74
N ALA A 115 -15.02 9.31 7.89
CA ALA A 115 -14.74 10.69 7.52
C ALA A 115 -15.89 11.62 7.95
N GLU A 116 -15.59 12.91 8.04
CA GLU A 116 -16.57 13.96 8.29
C GLU A 116 -16.48 15.01 7.18
N SER A 117 -17.63 15.40 6.63
CA SER A 117 -17.72 16.45 5.61
C SER A 117 -17.20 17.81 6.15
N PRO A 118 -16.66 18.68 5.28
CA PRO A 118 -15.90 19.86 5.73
C PRO A 118 -16.74 20.91 6.47
N VAL A 119 -18.04 21.03 6.16
CA VAL A 119 -18.91 22.08 6.73
C VAL A 119 -19.89 21.49 7.72
N THR A 120 -20.72 20.55 7.27
CA THR A 120 -21.82 20.00 8.08
C THR A 120 -21.40 18.88 9.01
N ARG A 121 -20.13 18.43 8.93
CA ARG A 121 -19.59 17.30 9.69
C ARG A 121 -20.42 16.02 9.53
N SER A 122 -21.07 15.87 8.38
CA SER A 122 -21.85 14.68 8.07
C SER A 122 -20.90 13.49 7.99
N ILE A 123 -21.27 12.38 8.65
CA ILE A 123 -20.43 11.19 8.75
C ILE A 123 -20.57 10.36 7.47
N SER A 124 -19.46 9.93 6.91
CA SER A 124 -19.37 8.98 5.81
C SER A 124 -18.27 7.96 6.04
N TYR A 125 -18.30 6.88 5.26
CA TYR A 125 -17.30 5.81 5.28
C TYR A 125 -16.63 5.72 3.92
N GLU A 126 -15.38 6.17 3.85
CA GLU A 126 -14.67 6.27 2.59
C GLU A 126 -13.82 5.03 2.34
N PRO A 127 -13.89 4.45 1.14
CA PRO A 127 -13.12 3.27 0.80
C PRO A 127 -11.65 3.61 0.60
N PHE A 128 -10.78 2.70 1.04
CA PHE A 128 -9.37 2.71 0.68
C PHE A 128 -8.83 1.29 0.63
N ASN A 129 -7.70 1.16 -0.02
CA ASN A 129 -6.94 -0.08 -0.09
C ASN A 129 -5.76 0.01 0.85
N LEU A 130 -5.50 -1.05 1.59
CA LEU A 130 -4.29 -1.21 2.40
C LEU A 130 -3.47 -2.38 1.86
N PHE A 131 -2.16 -2.26 2.01
CA PHE A 131 -1.19 -3.22 1.51
C PHE A 131 -0.11 -3.47 2.56
N VAL A 132 0.20 -4.74 2.77
CA VAL A 132 1.39 -5.18 3.51
C VAL A 132 2.20 -6.08 2.58
N ARG A 133 3.51 -5.83 2.51
CA ARG A 133 4.46 -6.66 1.76
C ARG A 133 5.61 -7.02 2.68
N ILE A 134 5.89 -8.29 2.83
CA ILE A 134 7.05 -8.78 3.59
C ILE A 134 7.93 -9.57 2.63
N ARG A 135 9.23 -9.24 2.63
CA ARG A 135 10.27 -10.07 2.02
C ARG A 135 11.22 -10.50 3.12
N ALA A 136 11.31 -11.79 3.35
CA ALA A 136 12.23 -12.38 4.31
C ALA A 136 13.34 -13.10 3.56
N ALA A 137 14.57 -13.01 4.06
CA ALA A 137 15.72 -13.75 3.56
C ALA A 137 16.47 -14.38 4.73
N ASN A 138 16.81 -15.66 4.60
CA ASN A 138 17.62 -16.37 5.58
C ASN A 138 19.11 -16.03 5.35
N ASN A 139 19.76 -15.42 6.34
CA ASN A 139 21.17 -15.06 6.29
C ASN A 139 21.90 -15.65 7.50
N SER A 140 22.40 -16.88 7.33
CA SER A 140 23.18 -17.72 8.26
C SER A 140 22.60 -17.87 9.67
N ASP A 141 22.54 -16.79 10.46
CA ASP A 141 22.12 -16.75 11.86
C ASP A 141 20.85 -15.93 12.12
N ARG A 142 20.33 -15.21 11.13
CA ARG A 142 19.12 -14.37 11.28
C ARG A 142 18.28 -14.29 10.02
N ILE A 143 16.98 -14.09 10.21
CA ILE A 143 16.05 -13.72 9.14
C ILE A 143 16.09 -12.20 8.97
N GLU A 144 16.55 -11.74 7.81
CA GLU A 144 16.47 -10.34 7.44
C GLU A 144 15.11 -10.08 6.78
N MET A 145 14.41 -9.04 7.24
CA MET A 145 13.10 -8.69 6.73
C MET A 145 13.09 -7.30 6.12
N LEU A 146 12.43 -7.19 4.98
CA LEU A 146 12.07 -5.93 4.35
C LEU A 146 10.54 -5.83 4.34
N GLN A 147 10.02 -4.91 5.13
CA GLN A 147 8.59 -4.68 5.28
C GLN A 147 8.19 -3.47 4.45
N SER A 148 7.03 -3.52 3.79
CA SER A 148 6.43 -2.37 3.11
C SER A 148 4.97 -2.24 3.46
N ILE A 149 4.60 -1.06 3.96
CA ILE A 149 3.22 -0.68 4.32
C ILE A 149 2.75 0.32 3.31
N GLY A 150 1.55 0.10 2.77
CA GLY A 150 1.02 0.96 1.76
C GLY A 150 -0.48 1.18 1.83
N VAL A 151 -0.91 2.27 1.21
CA VAL A 151 -2.31 2.64 1.05
C VAL A 151 -2.56 3.06 -0.39
N GLU A 152 -3.77 2.84 -0.87
CA GLU A 152 -4.28 3.46 -2.08
C GLU A 152 -5.66 4.06 -1.83
N THR A 153 -5.86 5.28 -2.30
CA THR A 153 -7.14 5.98 -2.18
C THR A 153 -7.32 6.96 -3.33
N TYR A 154 -8.47 7.61 -3.34
CA TYR A 154 -8.83 8.62 -4.32
C TYR A 154 -8.89 10.01 -3.70
N GLY A 155 -8.58 11.01 -4.52
CA GLY A 155 -8.74 12.42 -4.21
C GLY A 155 -9.19 13.20 -5.45
N LEU A 156 -9.35 14.51 -5.28
CA LEU A 156 -9.63 15.44 -6.36
C LEU A 156 -8.36 16.22 -6.73
N THR A 157 -8.02 16.27 -8.01
CA THR A 157 -6.99 17.16 -8.55
C THR A 157 -7.64 18.27 -9.35
N ALA A 158 -7.16 19.50 -9.17
CA ALA A 158 -7.58 20.68 -9.92
C ALA A 158 -6.36 21.29 -10.60
N CYS A 159 -6.45 21.55 -11.91
CA CYS A 159 -5.30 21.92 -12.71
C CYS A 159 -4.87 23.38 -12.47
N PRO A 160 -3.64 23.64 -11.98
CA PRO A 160 -3.15 25.00 -11.81
C PRO A 160 -2.95 25.72 -13.14
N CYS A 161 -2.49 25.02 -14.19
CA CYS A 161 -2.29 25.60 -15.52
C CYS A 161 -3.59 26.14 -16.11
N ALA A 162 -4.64 25.31 -16.16
CA ALA A 162 -5.92 25.73 -16.73
C ALA A 162 -6.57 26.85 -15.90
N ARG A 163 -6.40 26.86 -14.57
CA ARG A 163 -6.86 27.97 -13.72
C ARG A 163 -6.24 29.30 -14.17
N GLU A 164 -4.92 29.36 -14.33
CA GLU A 164 -4.22 30.59 -14.72
C GLU A 164 -4.55 31.03 -16.14
N VAL A 165 -4.66 30.08 -17.08
CA VAL A 165 -5.04 30.37 -18.47
C VAL A 165 -6.48 30.90 -18.54
N VAL A 166 -7.43 30.27 -17.85
CA VAL A 166 -8.83 30.73 -17.84
C VAL A 166 -8.93 32.10 -17.18
N LYS A 167 -8.27 32.31 -16.04
CA LYS A 167 -8.23 33.61 -15.36
C LYS A 167 -7.70 34.72 -16.28
N THR A 168 -6.67 34.42 -17.07
CA THR A 168 -6.07 35.39 -17.99
C THR A 168 -6.97 35.68 -19.20
N LEU A 169 -7.48 34.64 -19.87
CA LEU A 169 -8.23 34.78 -21.12
C LEU A 169 -9.70 35.19 -20.91
N TYR A 170 -10.28 34.87 -19.74
CA TYR A 170 -11.67 35.12 -19.40
C TYR A 170 -11.81 36.13 -18.25
N HIS A 171 -10.98 37.18 -18.28
CA HIS A 171 -11.12 38.38 -17.45
C HIS A 171 -11.30 38.13 -15.95
N GLY A 172 -10.44 37.30 -15.37
CA GLY A 172 -10.42 37.03 -13.93
C GLY A 172 -11.30 35.88 -13.48
N LEU A 173 -11.96 35.15 -14.40
CA LEU A 173 -12.75 33.97 -14.05
C LEU A 173 -11.88 32.89 -13.41
N GLU A 174 -12.13 32.58 -12.14
CA GLU A 174 -11.43 31.51 -11.43
C GLU A 174 -12.12 30.17 -11.66
N ALA A 175 -11.77 29.51 -12.76
CA ALA A 175 -12.26 28.18 -13.09
C ALA A 175 -11.15 27.31 -13.68
N THR A 176 -11.23 26.00 -13.45
CA THR A 176 -10.31 25.01 -14.00
C THR A 176 -11.02 23.68 -14.17
N HIS A 177 -10.45 22.78 -14.96
CA HIS A 177 -10.91 21.41 -14.97
C HIS A 177 -10.44 20.68 -13.71
N MET A 178 -11.32 19.84 -13.19
CA MET A 178 -11.09 19.03 -12.00
C MET A 178 -11.45 17.59 -12.31
N GLN A 179 -10.77 16.65 -11.66
CA GLN A 179 -10.96 15.24 -11.91
C GLN A 179 -10.55 14.38 -10.73
N ARG A 180 -11.05 13.15 -10.72
CA ARG A 180 -10.66 12.16 -9.73
C ARG A 180 -9.24 11.66 -10.04
N ALA A 181 -8.40 11.61 -9.02
CA ALA A 181 -7.08 11.01 -9.08
C ALA A 181 -6.96 9.88 -8.06
N ARG A 182 -6.13 8.89 -8.39
CA ARG A 182 -5.79 7.74 -7.54
C ARG A 182 -4.35 7.88 -7.10
N ALA A 183 -4.07 7.74 -5.81
CA ALA A 183 -2.71 7.71 -5.29
C ALA A 183 -2.47 6.39 -4.57
N ARG A 184 -1.33 5.77 -4.85
CA ARG A 184 -0.84 4.55 -4.21
C ARG A 184 0.55 4.81 -3.64
N VAL A 185 0.72 4.54 -2.36
CA VAL A 185 1.95 4.86 -1.62
C VAL A 185 2.41 3.64 -0.84
N PHE A 186 3.72 3.41 -0.81
CA PHE A 186 4.37 2.42 0.04
C PHE A 186 5.55 3.06 0.77
N ILE A 187 5.67 2.77 2.06
CA ILE A 187 6.87 3.03 2.87
C ILE A 187 7.50 1.68 3.16
N GLN A 188 8.77 1.53 2.78
CA GLN A 188 9.54 0.30 2.92
C GLN A 188 10.73 0.51 3.85
N SER A 189 10.96 -0.41 4.78
CA SER A 189 12.14 -0.40 5.66
C SER A 189 12.54 -1.79 6.11
N SER A 190 13.81 -1.95 6.46
CA SER A 190 14.38 -3.17 7.04
C SER A 190 14.09 -3.31 8.54
N ASN A 191 13.67 -2.22 9.19
CA ASN A 191 13.32 -2.21 10.60
C ASN A 191 11.84 -2.50 10.78
N ASN A 192 11.42 -2.88 12.00
CA ASN A 192 10.00 -2.98 12.31
C ASN A 192 9.36 -1.58 12.15
N LEU A 193 8.55 -1.42 11.11
CA LEU A 193 7.89 -0.16 10.79
C LEU A 193 6.64 -0.01 11.64
N GLU A 194 6.65 0.96 12.55
CA GLU A 194 5.44 1.46 13.20
C GLU A 194 4.85 2.60 12.38
N ILE A 195 4.29 2.26 11.22
CA ILE A 195 3.55 3.20 10.37
C ILE A 195 2.06 3.01 10.64
N ASP A 196 1.42 4.04 11.18
CA ASP A 196 -0.03 4.05 11.29
C ASP A 196 -0.67 4.21 9.89
N ILE A 197 -1.44 3.21 9.48
CA ILE A 197 -2.09 3.16 8.16
C ILE A 197 -3.07 4.33 7.96
N ILE A 198 -3.79 4.74 9.01
CA ILE A 198 -4.76 5.85 8.92
C ILE A 198 -4.03 7.17 8.79
N GLU A 199 -2.91 7.32 9.47
CA GLU A 199 -2.07 8.50 9.31
C GLU A 199 -1.47 8.60 7.90
N LEU A 200 -0.95 7.49 7.37
CA LEU A 200 -0.48 7.44 5.99
C LEU A 200 -1.60 7.77 5.01
N LEU A 201 -2.80 7.22 5.22
CA LEU A 201 -3.98 7.54 4.42
C LEU A 201 -4.32 9.04 4.48
N ASN A 202 -4.31 9.64 5.65
CA ASN A 202 -4.59 11.07 5.85
C ASN A 202 -3.54 11.96 5.16
N ILE A 203 -2.25 11.57 5.20
CA ILE A 203 -1.20 12.24 4.45
C ILE A 203 -1.52 12.19 2.95
N VAL A 204 -1.79 11.01 2.40
CA VAL A 204 -2.11 10.86 0.98
C VAL A 204 -3.32 11.69 0.57
N LYS A 205 -4.40 11.62 1.35
CA LYS A 205 -5.62 12.39 1.11
C LYS A 205 -5.40 13.90 1.11
N SER A 206 -4.67 14.41 2.09
CA SER A 206 -4.41 15.85 2.23
C SER A 206 -3.42 16.39 1.19
N SER A 207 -2.76 15.50 0.43
CA SER A 207 -1.85 15.88 -0.64
C SER A 207 -2.53 16.11 -1.99
N PHE A 208 -3.79 15.71 -2.16
CA PHE A 208 -4.61 16.12 -3.29
C PHE A 208 -5.04 17.58 -3.19
N SER A 209 -5.63 18.15 -4.25
CA SER A 209 -6.24 19.49 -4.18
C SER A 209 -7.40 19.52 -3.19
N SER A 210 -8.17 18.43 -3.09
CA SER A 210 -9.16 18.22 -2.04
C SER A 210 -9.41 16.72 -1.82
N PRO A 211 -9.69 16.27 -0.58
CA PRO A 211 -10.14 14.91 -0.34
C PRO A 211 -11.54 14.67 -0.92
N LEU A 212 -11.87 13.39 -1.17
CA LEU A 212 -13.22 12.98 -1.54
C LEU A 212 -14.03 12.56 -0.32
N TYR A 213 -15.34 12.71 -0.45
CA TYR A 213 -16.35 12.32 0.53
C TYR A 213 -17.54 11.67 -0.17
N SER A 214 -18.02 10.56 0.37
CA SER A 214 -19.15 9.78 -0.12
C SER A 214 -20.50 10.43 0.20
N TYR A 215 -20.56 11.30 1.22
CA TYR A 215 -21.79 12.00 1.60
C TYR A 215 -21.53 13.49 1.84
N LEU A 216 -22.10 14.33 0.98
CA LEU A 216 -21.98 15.78 1.01
C LEU A 216 -23.38 16.41 0.94
N LYS A 217 -23.61 17.47 1.72
CA LYS A 217 -24.73 18.39 1.49
C LYS A 217 -24.27 19.51 0.55
N ARG A 218 -25.21 20.28 -0.02
CA ARG A 218 -24.90 21.37 -0.97
C ARG A 218 -23.80 22.33 -0.47
N VAL A 219 -23.82 22.69 0.81
CA VAL A 219 -22.79 23.57 1.41
C VAL A 219 -21.42 22.89 1.52
N ASP A 220 -21.38 21.57 1.72
CA ASP A 220 -20.15 20.80 1.72
C ASP A 220 -19.60 20.64 0.29
N GLU A 221 -20.46 20.36 -0.69
CA GLU A 221 -20.09 20.28 -2.11
C GLU A 221 -19.42 21.58 -2.57
N ALA A 222 -20.05 22.72 -2.28
CA ALA A 222 -19.49 24.02 -2.58
C ALA A 222 -18.11 24.23 -1.92
N LYS A 223 -17.95 23.79 -0.66
CA LYS A 223 -16.67 23.90 0.05
C LYS A 223 -15.58 23.03 -0.57
N VAL A 224 -15.88 21.78 -0.94
CA VAL A 224 -14.93 20.89 -1.63
C VAL A 224 -14.44 21.50 -2.94
N VAL A 225 -15.34 22.11 -3.72
CA VAL A 225 -15.00 22.81 -4.97
C VAL A 225 -14.08 23.99 -4.67
N VAL A 226 -14.42 24.85 -3.72
CA VAL A 226 -13.58 26.01 -3.34
C VAL A 226 -12.21 25.57 -2.84
N ASP A 227 -12.13 24.59 -1.95
CA ASP A 227 -10.86 24.06 -1.42
C ASP A 227 -9.94 23.56 -2.55
N SER A 228 -10.52 22.92 -3.56
CA SER A 228 -9.76 22.42 -4.70
C SER A 228 -9.21 23.53 -5.60
N LEU A 229 -9.93 24.65 -5.72
CA LEU A 229 -9.48 25.84 -6.44
C LEU A 229 -8.41 26.60 -5.64
N GLU A 230 -8.49 26.61 -4.32
CA GLU A 230 -7.48 27.21 -3.44
C GLU A 230 -6.17 26.41 -3.44
N SER A 231 -6.24 25.09 -3.64
CA SER A 231 -5.08 24.18 -3.64
C SER A 231 -4.90 23.40 -4.95
N THR A 232 -4.92 24.10 -6.09
CA THR A 232 -4.64 23.49 -7.40
C THR A 232 -3.26 22.83 -7.43
N ARG A 233 -3.19 21.59 -7.91
CA ARG A 233 -1.96 20.78 -7.95
C ARG A 233 -1.88 19.96 -9.23
N PHE A 234 -0.70 19.89 -9.84
CA PHE A 234 -0.42 18.84 -10.82
C PHE A 234 -0.29 17.47 -10.13
N VAL A 235 -0.23 16.39 -10.93
CA VAL A 235 0.04 15.05 -10.38
C VAL A 235 1.41 14.99 -9.73
N GLU A 236 2.40 15.71 -10.28
CA GLU A 236 3.76 15.81 -9.76
C GLU A 236 3.79 16.54 -8.41
N ASP A 237 2.99 17.60 -8.25
CA ASP A 237 2.92 18.36 -7.00
C ASP A 237 2.27 17.53 -5.90
N THR A 238 1.19 16.81 -6.24
CA THR A 238 0.55 15.84 -5.32
C THR A 238 1.59 14.82 -4.83
N LEU A 239 2.42 14.31 -5.74
CA LEU A 239 3.45 13.33 -5.43
C LEU A 239 4.55 13.89 -4.52
N ARG A 240 5.03 15.11 -4.81
CA ARG A 240 6.01 15.83 -3.97
C ARG A 240 5.46 16.10 -2.58
N GLU A 241 4.19 16.49 -2.49
CA GLU A 241 3.51 16.78 -1.22
C GLU A 241 3.35 15.51 -0.37
N ILE A 242 3.02 14.37 -0.98
CA ILE A 242 3.03 13.05 -0.31
C ILE A 242 4.40 12.77 0.31
N VAL A 243 5.48 12.85 -0.49
CA VAL A 243 6.84 12.56 0.00
C VAL A 243 7.23 13.51 1.12
N LYS A 244 7.00 14.82 0.96
CA LYS A 244 7.30 15.84 1.95
C LYS A 244 6.63 15.52 3.30
N LYS A 245 5.31 15.30 3.30
CA LYS A 245 4.55 15.00 4.51
C LYS A 245 4.96 13.70 5.18
N ILE A 246 5.32 12.66 4.41
CA ILE A 246 5.85 11.40 4.97
C ILE A 246 7.16 11.67 5.72
N ILE A 247 8.08 12.43 5.13
CA ILE A 247 9.37 12.75 5.74
C ILE A 247 9.20 13.61 7.00
N GLU A 248 8.30 14.59 6.96
CA GLU A 248 7.98 15.45 8.10
C GLU A 248 7.33 14.65 9.24
N ARG A 249 6.40 13.74 8.90
CA ARG A 249 5.67 12.96 9.91
C ARG A 249 6.54 11.90 10.57
N TRP A 250 7.30 11.14 9.77
CA TRP A 250 8.17 10.08 10.27
C TRP A 250 9.65 10.46 10.11
N SER A 251 10.04 11.49 10.85
CA SER A 251 11.40 12.02 10.88
C SER A 251 12.45 11.01 11.40
N ASN A 252 12.00 9.95 12.10
CA ASN A 252 12.82 8.86 12.60
C ASN A 252 12.99 7.69 11.60
N LEU A 253 12.40 7.75 10.39
CA LEU A 253 12.64 6.72 9.38
C LEU A 253 14.13 6.59 9.08
N PRO A 254 14.69 5.36 9.01
CA PRO A 254 16.07 5.16 8.56
C PRO A 254 16.29 5.74 7.16
N ASP A 255 17.46 6.33 6.90
CA ASP A 255 17.77 6.96 5.59
C ASP A 255 17.71 5.97 4.42
N ASN A 256 18.00 4.68 4.68
CA ASN A 256 17.91 3.60 3.69
C ASN A 256 16.48 3.07 3.47
N SER A 257 15.49 3.60 4.20
CA SER A 257 14.08 3.31 3.93
C SER A 257 13.68 3.93 2.59
N ARG A 258 12.72 3.32 1.90
CA ARG A 258 12.26 3.77 0.58
C ARG A 258 10.81 4.22 0.65
N ILE A 259 10.52 5.31 -0.06
CA ILE A 259 9.17 5.78 -0.31
C ILE A 259 8.90 5.57 -1.79
N TYR A 260 7.89 4.76 -2.09
CA TYR A 260 7.31 4.69 -3.41
C TYR A 260 5.97 5.40 -3.38
N ALA A 261 5.73 6.31 -4.32
CA ALA A 261 4.42 6.91 -4.53
C ALA A 261 4.09 6.96 -6.02
N TYR A 262 2.84 6.66 -6.34
CA TYR A 262 2.28 6.68 -7.68
C TYR A 262 0.97 7.46 -7.64
N VAL A 263 0.80 8.40 -8.57
CA VAL A 263 -0.44 9.18 -8.72
C VAL A 263 -0.90 9.08 -10.16
N GLU A 264 -2.17 8.79 -10.36
CA GLU A 264 -2.84 8.73 -11.66
C GLU A 264 -4.06 9.63 -11.64
N SER A 265 -4.08 10.65 -12.49
CA SER A 265 -5.23 11.51 -12.73
C SER A 265 -6.05 10.97 -13.89
N ILE A 266 -7.35 10.76 -13.65
CA ILE A 266 -8.30 10.29 -14.65
C ILE A 266 -8.87 11.52 -15.35
N GLU A 267 -8.19 12.02 -16.37
CA GLU A 267 -8.44 13.34 -16.95
C GLU A 267 -9.89 13.53 -17.42
N SER A 268 -10.46 14.70 -17.12
CA SER A 268 -11.85 15.05 -17.45
C SER A 268 -12.02 15.63 -18.85
N ILE A 269 -10.96 16.19 -19.43
CA ILE A 269 -10.96 16.84 -20.76
C ILE A 269 -10.12 16.09 -21.80
N HIS A 270 -9.54 14.96 -21.42
CA HIS A 270 -8.74 14.10 -22.28
C HIS A 270 -9.17 12.63 -22.14
N PRO A 271 -9.08 11.82 -23.21
CA PRO A 271 -9.40 10.40 -23.13
C PRO A 271 -8.28 9.55 -22.50
N GLN A 272 -7.08 10.11 -22.30
CA GLN A 272 -5.95 9.45 -21.64
C GLN A 272 -5.78 9.95 -20.20
N ASN A 273 -5.32 9.06 -19.32
CA ASN A 273 -4.91 9.43 -17.96
C ASN A 273 -3.49 10.03 -17.95
N ILE A 274 -3.21 10.88 -16.97
CA ILE A 274 -1.86 11.36 -16.66
C ILE A 274 -1.38 10.63 -15.41
N ALA A 275 -0.18 10.05 -15.44
CA ALA A 275 0.39 9.35 -14.30
C ALA A 275 1.82 9.77 -14.01
N ALA A 276 2.17 9.80 -12.74
CA ALA A 276 3.52 10.06 -12.25
C ALA A 276 3.88 9.06 -11.14
N CYS A 277 5.18 8.75 -11.02
CA CYS A 277 5.70 7.93 -9.93
C CYS A 277 7.00 8.49 -9.39
N ILE A 278 7.29 8.18 -8.13
CA ILE A 278 8.60 8.36 -7.52
C ILE A 278 8.96 7.11 -6.72
N ASP A 279 10.23 6.76 -6.73
CA ASP A 279 10.85 5.81 -5.83
C ASP A 279 12.14 6.44 -5.31
N ILE A 280 12.14 6.83 -4.04
CA ILE A 280 13.22 7.62 -3.44
C ILE A 280 13.59 7.07 -2.07
N ASP A 281 14.89 7.08 -1.75
CA ASP A 281 15.36 6.81 -0.40
C ASP A 281 15.11 8.01 0.52
N VAL A 282 14.80 7.74 1.79
CA VAL A 282 14.46 8.75 2.79
C VAL A 282 15.60 9.75 3.00
N GLY A 283 16.86 9.29 2.98
CA GLY A 283 18.03 10.15 3.12
C GLY A 283 18.12 11.19 2.01
N ARG A 284 17.95 10.77 0.76
CA ARG A 284 17.94 11.66 -0.41
C ARG A 284 16.77 12.63 -0.36
N ALA A 285 15.58 12.18 0.00
CA ALA A 285 14.41 13.05 0.14
C ALA A 285 14.67 14.16 1.18
N ARG A 286 15.24 13.84 2.34
CA ARG A 286 15.62 14.82 3.38
C ARG A 286 16.62 15.85 2.87
N LEU A 287 17.63 15.43 2.12
CA LEU A 287 18.62 16.34 1.55
C LEU A 287 18.00 17.32 0.54
N LEU A 288 17.03 16.87 -0.23
CA LEU A 288 16.32 17.71 -1.20
C LEU A 288 15.36 18.71 -0.53
N LEU A 289 14.70 18.32 0.57
CA LEU A 289 13.75 19.17 1.29
C LEU A 289 14.41 20.24 2.20
N LYS A 290 15.71 20.11 2.48
CA LYS A 290 16.49 21.10 3.24
C LYS A 290 17.06 22.24 2.37
N ARG A 291 16.93 22.14 1.04
CA ARG A 291 17.38 23.17 0.08
C ARG A 291 16.27 24.16 -0.18
#